data_AF-A0A7S6RX58-F1
#
_entry.id   AF-A0A7S6RX58-F1
#
_cell.length_a   1.000
_cell.length_b   1.000
_cell.length_c   1.000
_cell.angle_alpha   90.00
_cell.angle_beta   90.00
_cell.angle_gamma   90.00
#
_symmetry.space_group_name_H-M   'P 1'
#
loop_
_entity.id
_entity.type
_entity.pdbx_description
1 polymer ?
#
loop_
_entity_poly.entity_id
_entity_poly.type
_entity_poly.pdbx_seq_one_letter_code
_entity_poly.pdbx_strand_id
1 'polypeptide(L)'
;MFAQKTTHLGTAFKQYFKIVPALTKELKHEAHYIRHSVYCEDLGYEPTQPDKFELDEYDAYALHLLIHSIKQNTFIGCVRIITPPTDDPNWLLPFEKACGNTLNRSIIDPEKLPRKQIAEVSRLAVLSSFRRRKGEANSPINLSENDLDPALTPRFPYIPLGLYYGTVELAHLYNIKVLFLLTEERLATHFNKLGIQIKFIGSPVNHRGLRFPSMVDVNKTIDNIRPLFRPLYRAIAEDIQAGLEEKSQQDAGTPQS
;
A
#
# COMPACT_ATOMS: atom_id res chain seq x y z
N MET A 1 32.94 10.69 -1.50
CA MET A 1 31.79 11.35 -0.84
C MET A 1 30.40 10.85 -1.28
N PHE A 2 30.26 9.83 -2.14
CA PHE A 2 28.94 9.30 -2.54
C PHE A 2 28.38 8.19 -1.61
N ALA A 3 29.25 7.44 -0.92
CA ALA A 3 28.86 6.34 -0.03
C ALA A 3 28.21 6.79 1.29
N GLN A 4 28.49 8.02 1.76
CA GLN A 4 27.89 8.55 2.99
C GLN A 4 26.42 8.96 2.80
N LYS A 5 25.98 9.33 1.58
CA LYS A 5 24.59 9.75 1.32
C LYS A 5 23.59 8.58 1.30
N THR A 6 24.05 7.36 1.06
CA THR A 6 23.18 6.17 0.86
C THR A 6 22.68 5.57 2.18
N THR A 7 23.45 5.69 3.26
CA THR A 7 23.12 5.15 4.60
C THR A 7 21.98 5.90 5.29
N HIS A 8 21.59 7.08 4.80
CA HIS A 8 20.68 7.97 5.52
C HIS A 8 19.19 7.69 5.31
N LEU A 9 18.74 7.03 4.23
CA LEU A 9 17.29 6.93 3.96
C LEU A 9 16.53 6.10 5.00
N GLY A 10 17.09 4.96 5.43
CA GLY A 10 16.47 4.13 6.47
C GLY A 10 16.45 4.81 7.83
N THR A 11 17.58 5.37 8.26
CA THR A 11 17.68 6.11 9.53
C THR A 11 16.79 7.35 9.55
N ALA A 12 16.76 8.11 8.45
CA ALA A 12 15.89 9.28 8.33
C ALA A 12 14.41 8.87 8.32
N PHE A 13 14.05 7.77 7.66
CA PHE A 13 12.68 7.25 7.74
C PHE A 13 12.29 6.97 9.20
N LYS A 14 13.09 6.19 9.92
CA LYS A 14 12.85 5.87 11.34
C LYS A 14 12.83 7.07 12.28
N GLN A 15 13.38 8.21 11.89
CA GLN A 15 13.31 9.44 12.69
C GLN A 15 11.91 10.08 12.62
N TYR A 16 11.20 9.92 11.50
CA TYR A 16 9.93 10.62 11.25
C TYR A 16 8.73 9.69 11.16
N PHE A 17 8.93 8.45 10.74
CA PHE A 17 7.87 7.53 10.38
C PHE A 17 8.14 6.10 10.87
N LYS A 18 7.07 5.36 11.08
CA LYS A 18 7.05 3.92 11.33
C LYS A 18 5.93 3.29 10.50
N ILE A 19 6.15 2.14 9.89
CA ILE A 19 5.06 1.34 9.31
C ILE A 19 4.48 0.42 10.38
N VAL A 20 3.15 0.29 10.44
CA VAL A 20 2.47 -0.52 11.44
C VAL A 20 1.48 -1.45 10.75
N PRO A 21 1.66 -2.78 10.81
CA PRO A 21 0.61 -3.69 10.38
C PRO A 21 -0.57 -3.62 11.34
N ALA A 22 -1.77 -3.38 10.80
CA ALA A 22 -2.97 -3.22 11.59
C ALA A 22 -3.59 -4.60 11.92
N LEU A 23 -3.00 -5.24 12.92
CA LEU A 23 -3.31 -6.61 13.35
C LEU A 23 -4.33 -6.69 14.50
N THR A 24 -4.65 -5.56 15.12
CA THR A 24 -5.69 -5.46 16.17
C THR A 24 -6.92 -4.73 15.65
N LYS A 25 -8.04 -4.86 16.37
CA LYS A 25 -9.28 -4.17 16.02
C LYS A 25 -9.10 -2.66 16.03
N GLU A 26 -8.36 -2.15 17.01
CA GLU A 26 -8.08 -0.72 17.20
C GLU A 26 -7.27 -0.18 16.03
N LEU A 27 -6.22 -0.89 15.61
CA LEU A 27 -5.42 -0.47 14.45
C LEU A 27 -6.22 -0.56 13.14
N LYS A 28 -7.11 -1.55 12.99
CA LYS A 28 -8.01 -1.61 11.82
C LYS A 28 -8.97 -0.43 11.81
N HIS A 29 -9.53 -0.04 12.95
CA HIS A 29 -10.38 1.15 13.06
C HIS A 29 -9.65 2.42 12.63
N GLU A 30 -8.37 2.59 12.99
CA GLU A 30 -7.55 3.72 12.51
C GLU A 30 -7.44 3.75 10.99
N ALA A 31 -7.27 2.59 10.34
CA ALA A 31 -7.26 2.51 8.88
C ALA A 31 -8.61 2.89 8.28
N HIS A 32 -9.74 2.44 8.86
CA HIS A 32 -11.08 2.79 8.40
C HIS A 32 -11.40 4.28 8.57
N TYR A 33 -10.92 4.88 9.66
CA TYR A 33 -11.05 6.31 9.93
C TYR A 33 -10.29 7.15 8.90
N ILE A 34 -9.01 6.81 8.65
CA ILE A 34 -8.20 7.48 7.63
C ILE A 34 -8.87 7.36 6.25
N ARG A 35 -9.37 6.17 5.91
CA ARG A 35 -10.10 5.95 4.66
C ARG A 35 -11.35 6.79 4.55
N HIS A 36 -12.14 6.92 5.62
CA HIS A 36 -13.33 7.77 5.63
C HIS A 36 -12.96 9.24 5.39
N SER A 37 -11.99 9.78 6.13
CA SER A 37 -11.53 11.16 5.93
C SER A 37 -11.05 11.42 4.50
N VAL A 38 -10.41 10.44 3.84
CA VAL A 38 -9.91 10.63 2.48
C VAL A 38 -10.98 10.35 1.42
N TYR A 39 -11.59 9.16 1.41
CA TYR A 39 -12.49 8.74 0.35
C TYR A 39 -13.91 9.28 0.50
N CYS A 40 -14.39 9.52 1.72
CA CYS A 40 -15.72 10.07 1.97
C CYS A 40 -15.69 11.60 2.08
N GLU A 41 -14.84 12.14 2.97
CA GLU A 41 -14.85 13.58 3.29
C GLU A 41 -14.07 14.41 2.25
N ASP A 42 -12.80 14.06 1.99
CA ASP A 42 -11.95 14.86 1.08
C ASP A 42 -12.33 14.68 -0.40
N LEU A 43 -12.51 13.43 -0.85
CA LEU A 43 -12.68 13.10 -2.28
C LEU A 43 -14.14 12.95 -2.70
N GLY A 44 -15.06 12.68 -1.76
CA GLY A 44 -16.47 12.41 -2.06
C GLY A 44 -16.71 11.20 -2.96
N TYR A 45 -15.80 10.22 -2.95
CA TYR A 45 -15.91 9.00 -3.75
C TYR A 45 -16.85 7.96 -3.13
N GLU A 46 -17.01 8.03 -1.81
CA GLU A 46 -17.84 7.15 -1.01
C GLU A 46 -18.79 7.99 -0.14
N PRO A 47 -19.95 7.46 0.27
CA PRO A 47 -20.84 8.16 1.20
C PRO A 47 -20.18 8.31 2.59
N THR A 48 -20.44 9.43 3.25
CA THR A 48 -20.03 9.64 4.64
C THR A 48 -20.89 8.80 5.59
N GLN A 49 -20.25 8.11 6.53
CA GLN A 49 -20.91 7.33 7.57
C GLN A 49 -20.90 8.05 8.94
N PRO A 50 -21.94 7.91 9.79
CA PRO A 50 -21.99 8.54 11.11
C PRO A 50 -20.90 8.08 12.09
N ASP A 51 -20.47 6.82 11.98
CA ASP A 51 -19.41 6.23 12.80
C ASP A 51 -18.00 6.60 12.31
N LYS A 52 -17.91 7.32 11.19
CA LYS A 52 -16.68 7.77 10.54
C LYS A 52 -15.76 6.63 10.08
N PHE A 53 -16.32 5.47 9.76
CA PHE A 53 -15.57 4.38 9.16
C PHE A 53 -15.94 4.20 7.69
N GLU A 54 -14.93 4.03 6.83
CA GLU A 54 -15.14 3.54 5.46
C GLU A 54 -14.79 2.06 5.44
N LEU A 55 -15.81 1.25 5.19
CA LEU A 55 -15.81 -0.20 5.20
C LEU A 55 -16.58 -0.71 3.99
N ASP A 56 -16.07 -1.76 3.36
CA ASP A 56 -16.77 -2.52 2.33
C ASP A 56 -16.67 -4.03 2.60
N GLU A 57 -17.31 -4.82 1.73
CA GLU A 57 -17.36 -6.29 1.80
C GLU A 57 -15.97 -6.98 1.78
N TYR A 58 -14.93 -6.30 1.29
CA TYR A 58 -13.58 -6.86 1.17
C TYR A 58 -12.76 -6.73 2.44
N ASP A 59 -13.16 -5.86 3.38
CA ASP A 59 -12.41 -5.61 4.63
C ASP A 59 -12.37 -6.82 5.57
N ALA A 60 -13.33 -7.74 5.44
CA ALA A 60 -13.30 -9.02 6.15
C ALA A 60 -12.13 -9.92 5.72
N TYR A 61 -11.63 -9.74 4.50
CA TYR A 61 -10.58 -10.56 3.88
C TYR A 61 -9.32 -9.74 3.59
N ALA A 62 -9.10 -8.66 4.33
CA ALA A 62 -8.02 -7.73 4.07
C ALA A 62 -7.01 -7.62 5.22
N LEU A 63 -5.75 -7.49 4.81
CA LEU A 63 -4.67 -6.96 5.63
C LEU A 63 -4.63 -5.45 5.47
N HIS A 64 -4.20 -4.76 6.51
CA HIS A 64 -4.09 -3.31 6.52
C HIS A 64 -2.72 -2.91 7.04
N LEU A 65 -2.18 -1.85 6.45
CA LEU A 65 -0.97 -1.18 6.93
C LEU A 65 -1.32 0.26 7.22
N LEU A 66 -0.69 0.78 8.27
CA LEU A 66 -0.70 2.17 8.66
C LEU A 66 0.71 2.73 8.52
N ILE A 67 0.79 4.05 8.30
CA ILE A 67 2.02 4.81 8.52
C ILE A 67 1.79 5.77 9.69
N HIS A 68 2.66 5.66 10.69
CA HIS A 68 2.65 6.47 11.90
C HIS A 68 3.67 7.61 11.79
N SER A 69 3.25 8.84 12.12
CA SER A 69 4.13 10.00 12.26
C SER A 69 4.66 10.06 13.69
N ILE A 70 5.97 9.85 13.87
CA ILE A 70 6.60 9.82 15.20
C ILE A 70 6.49 11.18 15.90
N LYS A 71 6.72 12.27 15.15
CA LYS A 71 6.66 13.63 15.72
C LYS A 71 5.26 14.00 16.22
N GLN A 72 4.23 13.59 15.51
CA GLN A 72 2.84 13.96 15.83
C GLN A 72 2.11 12.87 16.61
N ASN A 73 2.74 11.72 16.81
CA ASN A 73 2.19 10.53 17.46
C ASN A 73 0.78 10.20 16.94
N THR A 74 0.62 10.13 15.62
CA THR A 74 -0.67 9.89 14.96
C THR A 74 -0.48 9.10 13.67
N PHE A 75 -1.49 8.32 13.29
CA PHE A 75 -1.53 7.63 12.00
C PHE A 75 -1.96 8.61 10.91
N ILE A 76 -1.21 8.63 9.80
CA ILE A 76 -1.33 9.67 8.78
C ILE A 76 -1.72 9.11 7.41
N GLY A 77 -1.69 7.80 7.25
CA GLY A 77 -2.03 7.12 6.02
C GLY A 77 -2.18 5.62 6.22
N CYS A 78 -2.79 4.98 5.24
CA CYS A 78 -3.02 3.55 5.24
C CYS A 78 -3.00 2.97 3.82
N VAL A 79 -2.91 1.65 3.75
CA VAL A 79 -3.12 0.87 2.52
C VAL A 79 -3.75 -0.49 2.88
N ARG A 80 -4.60 -0.99 1.98
CA ARG A 80 -5.31 -2.26 2.13
C ARG A 80 -4.75 -3.29 1.15
N ILE A 81 -4.60 -4.53 1.61
CA ILE A 81 -4.22 -5.69 0.81
C ILE A 81 -5.31 -6.74 0.97
N ILE A 82 -6.13 -6.91 -0.06
CA ILE A 82 -7.24 -7.85 -0.08
C ILE A 82 -6.70 -9.23 -0.50
N THR A 83 -6.86 -10.22 0.35
CA THR A 83 -6.46 -11.60 0.09
C THR A 83 -7.70 -12.46 -0.14
N PRO A 84 -7.79 -13.24 -1.23
CA PRO A 84 -8.94 -14.11 -1.42
C PRO A 84 -9.09 -15.11 -0.26
N PRO A 85 -10.33 -15.40 0.18
CA PRO A 85 -10.59 -16.47 1.13
C PRO A 85 -10.06 -17.81 0.61
N THR A 86 -9.57 -18.65 1.51
CA THR A 86 -8.98 -19.94 1.16
C THR A 86 -10.00 -21.03 0.86
N ASP A 87 -11.24 -20.85 1.34
CA ASP A 87 -12.35 -21.79 1.26
C ASP A 87 -13.32 -21.50 0.09
N ASP A 88 -13.16 -20.37 -0.61
CA ASP A 88 -13.95 -20.04 -1.80
C ASP A 88 -13.06 -19.77 -3.03
N PRO A 89 -12.85 -20.78 -3.90
CA PRO A 89 -12.02 -20.63 -5.09
C PRO A 89 -12.65 -19.73 -6.16
N ASN A 90 -13.97 -19.49 -6.11
CA ASN A 90 -14.70 -18.65 -7.05
C ASN A 90 -14.76 -17.20 -6.60
N TRP A 91 -14.28 -16.90 -5.40
CA TRP A 91 -14.26 -15.55 -4.87
C TRP A 91 -13.33 -14.67 -5.69
N LEU A 92 -13.85 -13.56 -6.22
CA LEU A 92 -13.13 -12.65 -7.11
C LEU A 92 -12.65 -11.40 -6.37
N LEU A 93 -11.40 -11.03 -6.63
CA LEU A 93 -10.84 -9.74 -6.24
C LEU A 93 -11.60 -8.61 -6.97
N PRO A 94 -11.69 -7.41 -6.36
CA PRO A 94 -12.40 -6.28 -6.98
C PRO A 94 -11.97 -5.98 -8.43
N PHE A 95 -10.67 -6.05 -8.75
CA PHE A 95 -10.16 -5.78 -10.08
C PHE A 95 -10.61 -6.84 -11.09
N GLU A 96 -10.79 -8.10 -10.67
CA GLU A 96 -11.29 -9.17 -11.55
C GLU A 96 -12.73 -8.88 -11.96
N LYS A 97 -13.55 -8.38 -11.02
CA LYS A 97 -14.93 -7.93 -11.30
C LYS A 97 -14.94 -6.71 -12.22
N ALA A 98 -14.11 -5.70 -11.92
CA ALA A 98 -14.09 -4.45 -12.67
C ALA A 98 -13.46 -4.56 -14.07
N CYS A 99 -12.48 -5.44 -14.24
CA CYS A 99 -11.65 -5.52 -15.44
C CYS A 99 -11.81 -6.82 -16.23
N GLY A 100 -12.75 -7.71 -15.88
CA GLY A 100 -12.88 -9.04 -16.50
C GLY A 100 -12.84 -9.06 -18.04
N ASN A 101 -13.40 -8.02 -18.68
CA ASN A 101 -13.43 -7.85 -20.14
C ASN A 101 -12.22 -7.09 -20.71
N THR A 102 -11.48 -6.34 -19.90
CA THR A 102 -10.35 -5.51 -20.33
C THR A 102 -8.99 -6.15 -20.03
N LEU A 103 -8.96 -7.20 -19.19
CA LEU A 103 -7.75 -7.95 -18.87
C LEU A 103 -7.19 -8.67 -20.10
N ASN A 104 -5.91 -8.45 -20.34
CA ASN A 104 -5.14 -9.17 -21.33
C ASN A 104 -4.60 -10.47 -20.70
N ARG A 105 -5.38 -11.55 -20.84
CA ARG A 105 -5.05 -12.89 -20.30
C ARG A 105 -3.79 -13.55 -20.90
N SER A 106 -3.25 -13.00 -21.99
CA SER A 106 -1.94 -13.44 -22.51
C SER A 106 -0.77 -12.92 -21.68
N ILE A 107 -0.97 -11.84 -20.92
CA ILE A 107 0.04 -11.28 -20.01
C ILE A 107 0.00 -12.00 -18.67
N ILE A 108 -1.20 -12.15 -18.11
CA ILE A 108 -1.48 -12.84 -16.85
C ILE A 108 -2.95 -13.22 -16.81
N ASP A 109 -3.24 -14.44 -16.33
CA ASP A 109 -4.61 -14.94 -16.18
C ASP A 109 -4.87 -15.22 -14.70
N PRO A 110 -5.55 -14.31 -13.96
CA PRO A 110 -5.81 -14.46 -12.53
C PRO A 110 -6.53 -15.76 -12.16
N GLU A 111 -7.38 -16.27 -13.06
CA GLU A 111 -8.14 -17.51 -12.87
C GLU A 111 -7.23 -18.75 -12.80
N LYS A 112 -6.02 -18.66 -13.36
CA LYS A 112 -5.02 -19.75 -13.37
C LYS A 112 -4.00 -19.65 -12.25
N LEU A 113 -4.06 -18.60 -11.43
CA LEU A 113 -3.13 -18.39 -10.33
C LEU A 113 -3.66 -19.01 -9.03
N PRO A 114 -2.79 -19.54 -8.16
CA PRO A 114 -3.22 -20.00 -6.85
C PRO A 114 -3.79 -18.82 -6.03
N ARG A 115 -5.07 -18.90 -5.62
CA ARG A 115 -5.77 -17.81 -4.90
C ARG A 115 -5.01 -17.32 -3.66
N LYS A 116 -4.37 -18.24 -2.93
CA LYS A 116 -3.54 -17.95 -1.75
C LYS A 116 -2.23 -17.19 -2.03
N GLN A 117 -1.86 -17.04 -3.30
CA GLN A 117 -0.61 -16.40 -3.74
C GLN A 117 -0.87 -15.08 -4.48
N ILE A 118 -2.11 -14.62 -4.54
CA ILE A 118 -2.48 -13.37 -5.17
C ILE A 118 -3.24 -12.49 -4.19
N ALA A 119 -3.14 -11.18 -4.37
CA ALA A 119 -3.91 -10.22 -3.61
C ALA A 119 -4.12 -8.95 -4.43
N GLU A 120 -5.04 -8.09 -3.98
CA GLU A 120 -5.25 -6.77 -4.57
C GLU A 120 -4.90 -5.67 -3.57
N VAL A 121 -4.07 -4.73 -4.00
CA VAL A 121 -3.78 -3.51 -3.24
C VAL A 121 -4.82 -2.46 -3.58
N SER A 122 -5.48 -1.93 -2.56
CA SER A 122 -6.52 -0.90 -2.70
C SER A 122 -6.47 0.07 -1.53
N ARG A 123 -7.31 1.11 -1.57
CA ARG A 123 -7.52 2.08 -0.47
C ARG A 123 -6.23 2.70 0.09
N LEU A 124 -5.30 3.00 -0.81
CA LEU A 124 -4.07 3.71 -0.49
C LEU A 124 -4.41 5.19 -0.23
N ALA A 125 -4.39 5.60 1.04
CA ALA A 125 -4.88 6.90 1.49
C ALA A 125 -3.90 7.58 2.45
N VAL A 126 -3.73 8.90 2.31
CA VAL A 126 -2.92 9.74 3.20
C VAL A 126 -3.72 10.98 3.55
N LEU A 127 -3.79 11.36 4.82
CA LEU A 127 -4.55 12.53 5.28
C LEU A 127 -4.08 13.81 4.57
N SER A 128 -5.03 14.71 4.26
CA SER A 128 -4.80 15.93 3.47
C SER A 128 -3.71 16.84 4.03
N SER A 129 -3.60 16.94 5.36
CA SER A 129 -2.54 17.70 6.06
C SER A 129 -1.12 17.17 5.79
N PHE A 130 -0.99 15.93 5.31
CA PHE A 130 0.26 15.30 4.90
C PHE A 130 0.40 15.17 3.38
N ARG A 131 -0.65 15.52 2.61
CA ARG A 131 -0.63 15.75 1.15
C ARG A 131 -0.16 17.20 0.90
N ARG A 132 1.15 17.40 0.84
CA ARG A 132 1.83 18.67 1.18
C ARG A 132 1.69 19.90 0.25
N ARG A 133 0.77 20.01 -0.74
CA ARG A 133 0.64 21.26 -1.55
C ARG A 133 -0.79 21.73 -1.88
N LYS A 134 -0.92 23.05 -2.12
CA LYS A 134 -2.14 23.71 -2.64
C LYS A 134 -2.43 23.22 -4.06
N GLY A 135 -3.63 22.68 -4.29
CA GLY A 135 -4.08 22.11 -5.58
C GLY A 135 -4.14 20.57 -5.62
N GLU A 136 -3.67 19.90 -4.56
CA GLU A 136 -3.47 18.43 -4.50
C GLU A 136 -4.55 17.70 -3.66
N ALA A 137 -5.66 18.37 -3.32
CA ALA A 137 -6.72 17.83 -2.47
C ALA A 137 -7.51 16.68 -3.13
N ASN A 138 -7.53 16.61 -4.47
CA ASN A 138 -8.42 15.75 -5.25
C ASN A 138 -7.87 14.34 -5.56
N SER A 139 -6.75 13.93 -4.94
CA SER A 139 -6.18 12.58 -5.08
C SER A 139 -5.77 12.00 -3.72
N PRO A 140 -5.96 10.69 -3.46
CA PRO A 140 -5.65 10.08 -2.17
C PRO A 140 -4.14 9.99 -1.88
N ILE A 141 -3.28 10.01 -2.91
CA ILE A 141 -1.81 10.11 -2.84
C ILE A 141 -1.28 10.99 -3.97
N ASN A 142 -0.23 11.76 -3.69
CA ASN A 142 0.49 12.55 -4.70
C ASN A 142 1.98 12.20 -4.72
N LEU A 143 2.50 11.93 -5.92
CA LEU A 143 3.91 11.73 -6.24
C LEU A 143 4.25 12.66 -7.41
N SER A 144 5.17 13.61 -7.22
CA SER A 144 5.56 14.59 -8.25
C SER A 144 6.92 14.26 -8.87
N GLU A 145 7.15 14.63 -10.13
CA GLU A 145 8.38 14.25 -10.85
C GLU A 145 9.67 14.74 -10.16
N ASN A 146 9.59 15.86 -9.43
CA ASN A 146 10.72 16.40 -8.66
C ASN A 146 11.06 15.55 -7.42
N ASP A 147 10.16 14.72 -6.90
CA ASP A 147 10.42 13.88 -5.72
C ASP A 147 11.43 12.74 -5.99
N LEU A 148 11.86 12.60 -7.25
CA LEU A 148 12.76 11.56 -7.74
C LEU A 148 14.25 11.93 -7.71
N ASP A 149 14.57 13.23 -7.58
CA ASP A 149 15.96 13.70 -7.55
C ASP A 149 16.41 14.00 -6.10
N PRO A 150 17.24 13.12 -5.49
CA PRO A 150 17.76 13.34 -4.15
C PRO A 150 18.70 14.55 -4.07
N ALA A 151 19.21 15.03 -5.20
CA ALA A 151 20.11 16.17 -5.30
C ALA A 151 19.39 17.51 -5.52
N LEU A 152 18.17 17.51 -6.07
CA LEU A 152 17.43 18.73 -6.40
C LEU A 152 16.24 19.04 -5.47
N THR A 153 15.78 18.10 -4.64
CA THR A 153 14.54 18.29 -3.88
C THR A 153 14.73 18.06 -2.37
N PRO A 154 14.39 19.04 -1.50
CA PRO A 154 14.53 18.89 -0.05
C PRO A 154 13.61 17.84 0.63
N ARG A 155 12.80 17.07 -0.12
CA ARG A 155 11.73 16.23 0.44
C ARG A 155 11.56 14.92 -0.33
N PHE A 156 12.32 13.92 0.06
CA PHE A 156 12.18 12.53 -0.38
C PHE A 156 10.76 11.97 -0.03
N PRO A 157 10.11 11.19 -0.91
CA PRO A 157 8.70 10.78 -0.77
C PRO A 157 8.52 9.59 0.20
N TYR A 158 8.92 9.77 1.46
CA TYR A 158 8.92 8.71 2.48
C TYR A 158 7.55 8.06 2.72
N ILE A 159 6.46 8.84 2.69
CA ILE A 159 5.11 8.32 3.00
C ILE A 159 4.63 7.31 1.93
N PRO A 160 4.52 7.68 0.65
CA PRO A 160 4.08 6.74 -0.39
C PRO A 160 5.07 5.58 -0.60
N LEU A 161 6.39 5.82 -0.50
CA LEU A 161 7.37 4.72 -0.56
C LEU A 161 7.27 3.80 0.66
N GLY A 162 7.01 4.35 1.84
CA GLY A 162 6.82 3.60 3.08
C GLY A 162 5.64 2.63 2.97
N LEU A 163 4.49 3.15 2.54
CA LEU A 163 3.28 2.34 2.33
C LEU A 163 3.49 1.30 1.22
N TYR A 164 4.16 1.67 0.12
CA TYR A 164 4.47 0.73 -0.95
C TYR A 164 5.39 -0.42 -0.49
N TYR A 165 6.54 -0.11 0.10
CA TYR A 165 7.48 -1.14 0.55
C TYR A 165 6.92 -1.96 1.71
N GLY A 166 6.12 -1.35 2.59
CA GLY A 166 5.38 -2.07 3.62
C GLY A 166 4.40 -3.06 3.00
N THR A 167 3.70 -2.67 1.92
CA THR A 167 2.78 -3.56 1.19
C THR A 167 3.52 -4.76 0.61
N VAL A 168 4.66 -4.52 -0.05
CA VAL A 168 5.49 -5.58 -0.65
C VAL A 168 6.02 -6.52 0.41
N GLU A 169 6.51 -5.99 1.53
CA GLU A 169 7.02 -6.81 2.63
C GLU A 169 5.92 -7.65 3.28
N LEU A 170 4.79 -7.03 3.63
CA LEU A 170 3.69 -7.77 4.25
C LEU A 170 3.17 -8.86 3.30
N ALA A 171 3.08 -8.55 2.00
CA ALA A 171 2.73 -9.55 0.99
C ALA A 171 3.75 -10.71 0.94
N HIS A 172 5.05 -10.40 0.99
CA HIS A 172 6.10 -11.41 1.01
C HIS A 172 5.98 -12.36 2.21
N LEU A 173 5.77 -11.81 3.41
CA LEU A 173 5.62 -12.58 4.64
C LEU A 173 4.35 -13.45 4.65
N TYR A 174 3.29 -13.01 3.98
CA TYR A 174 2.06 -13.79 3.78
C TYR A 174 2.12 -14.72 2.55
N ASN A 175 3.30 -14.90 1.95
CA ASN A 175 3.54 -15.77 0.79
C ASN A 175 2.72 -15.40 -0.47
N ILE A 176 2.32 -14.13 -0.58
CA ILE A 176 1.70 -13.56 -1.78
C ILE A 176 2.80 -13.31 -2.82
N LYS A 177 2.57 -13.74 -4.05
CA LYS A 177 3.51 -13.64 -5.17
C LYS A 177 3.15 -12.52 -6.13
N VAL A 178 1.85 -12.29 -6.36
CA VAL A 178 1.38 -11.25 -7.28
C VAL A 178 0.43 -10.31 -6.56
N LEU A 179 0.75 -9.02 -6.62
CA LEU A 179 -0.12 -7.94 -6.19
C LEU A 179 -0.77 -7.31 -7.41
N PHE A 180 -2.10 -7.31 -7.45
CA PHE A 180 -2.90 -6.59 -8.44
C PHE A 180 -3.26 -5.20 -7.92
N LEU A 181 -3.32 -4.23 -8.84
CA LEU A 181 -3.66 -2.85 -8.52
C LEU A 181 -4.52 -2.26 -9.63
N LEU A 182 -5.48 -1.42 -9.26
CA LEU A 182 -6.21 -0.59 -10.18
C LEU A 182 -5.86 0.88 -9.93
N THR A 183 -4.93 1.42 -10.72
CA THR A 183 -4.25 2.69 -10.42
C THR A 183 -4.24 3.66 -11.60
N GLU A 184 -3.99 4.94 -11.32
CA GLU A 184 -3.69 5.94 -12.34
C GLU A 184 -2.37 5.66 -13.06
N GLU A 185 -2.32 5.96 -14.36
CA GLU A 185 -1.12 5.80 -15.19
C GLU A 185 0.07 6.60 -14.65
N ARG A 186 -0.18 7.84 -14.19
CA ARG A 186 0.85 8.71 -13.63
C ARG A 186 1.50 8.10 -12.39
N LEU A 187 0.68 7.53 -11.49
CA LEU A 187 1.16 6.90 -10.27
C LEU A 187 2.01 5.66 -10.60
N ALA A 188 1.52 4.81 -11.51
CA ALA A 188 2.25 3.63 -11.97
C ALA A 188 3.58 3.99 -12.63
N THR A 189 3.57 4.98 -13.52
CA THR A 189 4.77 5.48 -14.21
C THR A 189 5.78 6.06 -13.23
N HIS A 190 5.31 6.79 -12.21
CA HIS A 190 6.18 7.36 -11.20
C HIS A 190 6.89 6.28 -10.36
N PHE A 191 6.16 5.27 -9.90
CA PHE A 191 6.76 4.13 -9.20
C PHE A 191 7.74 3.35 -10.11
N ASN A 192 7.42 3.17 -11.40
CA ASN A 192 8.35 2.59 -12.38
C ASN A 192 9.68 3.38 -12.47
N LYS A 193 9.64 4.73 -12.42
CA LYS A 193 10.86 5.56 -12.38
C LYS A 193 11.70 5.31 -11.11
N LEU A 194 11.06 4.96 -9.99
CA LEU A 194 11.71 4.56 -8.73
C LEU A 194 12.25 3.12 -8.76
N GLY A 195 12.04 2.37 -9.85
CA GLY A 195 12.51 0.99 -10.02
C GLY A 195 11.50 -0.07 -9.61
N ILE A 196 10.28 0.34 -9.26
CA ILE A 196 9.17 -0.54 -8.91
C ILE A 196 8.49 -0.98 -10.20
N GLN A 197 8.62 -2.25 -10.57
CA GLN A 197 8.19 -2.77 -11.87
C GLN A 197 6.67 -3.04 -11.93
N ILE A 198 5.87 -1.98 -12.06
CA ILE A 198 4.42 -2.09 -12.29
C ILE A 198 4.18 -2.38 -13.77
N LYS A 199 3.55 -3.52 -14.05
CA LYS A 199 3.20 -3.96 -15.39
C LYS A 199 1.70 -3.75 -15.62
N PHE A 200 1.32 -3.07 -16.70
CA PHE A 200 -0.07 -3.00 -17.14
C PHE A 200 -0.52 -4.34 -17.74
N ILE A 201 -1.70 -4.79 -17.36
CA ILE A 201 -2.21 -6.13 -17.68
C ILE A 201 -3.55 -6.08 -18.44
N GLY A 202 -3.95 -4.92 -18.93
CA GLY A 202 -5.21 -4.75 -19.65
C GLY A 202 -5.46 -3.31 -20.06
N SER A 203 -6.56 -3.11 -20.78
CA SER A 203 -7.05 -1.79 -21.16
C SER A 203 -7.61 -1.03 -19.95
N PRO A 204 -7.56 0.31 -19.95
CA PRO A 204 -8.06 1.09 -18.83
C PRO A 204 -9.58 0.97 -18.67
N VAL A 205 -10.05 1.16 -17.45
CA VAL A 205 -11.47 1.20 -17.08
C VAL A 205 -11.80 2.52 -16.39
N ASN A 206 -13.05 2.96 -16.50
CA ASN A 206 -13.52 4.11 -15.75
C ASN A 206 -13.98 3.68 -14.36
N HIS A 207 -13.16 3.94 -13.35
CA HIS A 207 -13.43 3.64 -11.94
C HIS A 207 -12.96 4.81 -11.10
N ARG A 208 -13.87 5.77 -10.82
CA ARG A 208 -13.57 7.06 -10.17
C ARG A 208 -12.47 7.84 -10.92
N GLY A 209 -12.59 7.85 -12.25
CA GLY A 209 -11.57 8.31 -13.17
C GLY A 209 -10.93 7.15 -13.93
N LEU A 210 -10.02 7.47 -14.85
CA LEU A 210 -9.34 6.47 -15.66
C LEU A 210 -8.34 5.67 -14.79
N ARG A 211 -8.46 4.34 -14.79
CA ARG A 211 -7.59 3.45 -14.05
C ARG A 211 -7.10 2.31 -14.92
N PHE A 212 -5.86 1.89 -14.71
CA PHE A 212 -5.21 0.83 -15.46
C PHE A 212 -5.04 -0.41 -14.57
N PRO A 213 -5.58 -1.57 -14.99
CA PRO A 213 -5.31 -2.82 -14.29
C PRO A 213 -3.82 -3.12 -14.42
N SER A 214 -3.19 -3.36 -13.28
CA SER A 214 -1.74 -3.51 -13.16
C SER A 214 -1.38 -4.66 -12.23
N MET A 215 -0.15 -5.16 -12.37
CA MET A 215 0.43 -6.16 -11.47
C MET A 215 1.83 -5.77 -11.02
N VAL A 216 2.21 -6.29 -9.86
CA VAL A 216 3.57 -6.29 -9.32
C VAL A 216 3.91 -7.70 -8.86
N ASP A 217 5.08 -8.19 -9.26
CA ASP A 217 5.65 -9.43 -8.72
C ASP A 217 6.43 -9.10 -7.44
N VAL A 218 6.04 -9.72 -6.33
CA VAL A 218 6.55 -9.40 -4.99
C VAL A 218 8.04 -9.75 -4.88
N ASN A 219 8.43 -10.97 -5.24
CA ASN A 219 9.82 -11.42 -5.11
C ASN A 219 10.72 -10.64 -6.05
N LYS A 220 10.30 -10.49 -7.31
CA LYS A 220 11.05 -9.72 -8.29
C LYS A 220 11.21 -8.27 -7.87
N THR A 221 10.23 -7.69 -7.18
CA THR A 221 10.35 -6.34 -6.63
C THR A 221 11.44 -6.28 -5.59
N ILE A 222 11.45 -7.20 -4.62
CA ILE A 222 12.45 -7.27 -3.54
C ILE A 222 13.85 -7.46 -4.10
N ASP A 223 14.02 -8.39 -5.04
CA ASP A 223 15.31 -8.69 -5.68
C ASP A 223 15.87 -7.48 -6.44
N ASN A 224 14.99 -6.69 -7.07
CA ASN A 224 15.36 -5.54 -7.89
C ASN A 224 15.35 -4.20 -7.14
N ILE A 225 15.22 -4.19 -5.80
CA ILE A 225 15.34 -2.96 -5.02
C ILE A 225 16.71 -2.34 -5.28
N ARG A 226 16.70 -1.13 -5.85
CA ARG A 226 17.91 -0.36 -6.16
C ARG A 226 18.73 -0.18 -4.89
N PRO A 227 20.08 -0.26 -4.94
CA PRO A 227 20.93 -0.14 -3.75
C PRO A 227 20.64 1.08 -2.88
N LEU A 228 20.27 2.20 -3.50
CA LEU A 228 19.85 3.43 -2.81
C LEU A 228 18.68 3.21 -1.83
N PHE A 229 17.67 2.42 -2.21
CA PHE A 229 16.46 2.21 -1.41
C PHE A 229 16.55 1.04 -0.43
N ARG A 230 17.60 0.21 -0.49
CA ARG A 230 17.75 -0.96 0.40
C ARG A 230 17.73 -0.60 1.89
N PRO A 231 18.40 0.46 2.37
CA PRO A 231 18.32 0.85 3.78
C PRO A 231 16.91 1.26 4.21
N LEU A 232 16.16 1.92 3.32
CA LEU A 232 14.76 2.28 3.57
C LEU A 232 13.88 1.03 3.66
N TYR A 233 14.00 0.12 2.69
CA TYR A 233 13.24 -1.13 2.70
C TYR A 233 13.51 -1.97 3.95
N ARG A 234 14.79 -2.12 4.35
CA ARG A 234 15.15 -2.85 5.58
C ARG A 234 14.51 -2.23 6.83
N ALA A 235 14.56 -0.90 6.95
CA ALA A 235 13.94 -0.21 8.08
C ALA A 235 12.43 -0.48 8.16
N ILE A 236 11.74 -0.50 7.01
CA ILE A 236 10.32 -0.82 6.93
C ILE A 236 10.05 -2.29 7.22
N ALA A 237 10.90 -3.19 6.72
CA ALA A 237 10.75 -4.63 6.96
C ALA A 237 10.89 -4.98 8.45
N GLU A 238 11.85 -4.36 9.13
CA GLU A 238 12.00 -4.46 10.58
C GLU A 238 10.75 -3.97 11.32
N ASP A 239 10.12 -2.88 10.88
CA ASP A 239 8.87 -2.39 11.48
C ASP A 239 7.71 -3.40 11.33
N ILE A 240 7.56 -4.00 10.13
CA ILE A 240 6.54 -5.01 9.86
C ILE A 240 6.75 -6.26 10.72
N GLN A 241 7.98 -6.76 10.74
CA GLN A 241 8.33 -7.97 11.48
C GLN A 241 8.08 -7.77 12.99
N ALA A 242 8.51 -6.63 13.55
CA ALA A 242 8.24 -6.31 14.95
C ALA A 242 6.74 -6.31 15.26
N GLY A 243 5.90 -5.73 14.40
CA GLY A 243 4.44 -5.74 14.59
C GLY A 243 3.83 -7.14 14.58
N LEU A 244 4.33 -8.05 13.73
CA LEU A 244 3.89 -9.45 13.69
C LEU A 244 4.34 -10.23 14.93
N GLU A 245 5.57 -9.99 15.40
CA GLU A 245 6.11 -10.60 16.62
C GLU A 245 5.33 -10.15 17.86
N GLU A 246 5.04 -8.85 17.99
CA GLU A 246 4.21 -8.28 19.07
C GLU A 246 2.82 -8.95 19.10
N LYS A 247 2.17 -9.10 17.93
CA LYS A 247 0.88 -9.78 17.82
C LYS A 247 0.95 -11.23 18.26
N SER A 248 1.98 -11.96 17.81
CA SER A 248 2.18 -13.37 18.15
C SER A 248 2.38 -13.58 19.67
N GLN A 249 3.09 -12.66 20.33
CA GLN A 249 3.28 -12.68 21.78
C GLN A 249 1.99 -12.39 22.55
N GLN A 250 1.17 -11.45 22.07
CA GLN A 250 -0.14 -11.16 22.67
C GLN A 250 -1.09 -12.36 22.57
N ASP A 251 -1.08 -13.07 21.44
CA ASP A 251 -1.89 -14.27 21.24
C ASP A 251 -1.42 -15.45 22.11
N ALA A 252 -0.11 -15.60 22.31
CA ALA A 252 0.46 -16.61 23.20
C ALA A 252 0.25 -16.31 24.70
N GLY A 253 0.11 -15.04 25.07
CA GLY A 253 -0.03 -14.57 26.46
C GLY A 253 -1.47 -14.50 26.98
N THR A 254 -2.48 -14.73 26.14
CA THR A 254 -3.90 -14.70 26.55
C THR A 254 -4.34 -16.12 26.95
N PRO A 255 -4.59 -16.42 28.25
CA PRO A 255 -5.16 -17.70 28.63
C PRO A 255 -6.56 -17.81 28.01
N GLN A 256 -6.88 -18.94 27.38
CA GLN A 256 -8.25 -19.25 26.98
C GLN A 256 -9.11 -19.23 28.25
N SER A 257 -9.92 -18.19 28.39
CA SER A 257 -10.90 -18.04 29.47
C SER A 257 -12.24 -18.67 29.11
#